data_AF-A0A256BEX7-F1
#
_entry.id   AF-A0A256BEX7-F1
#
_cell.length_a   1.000
_cell.length_b   1.000
_cell.length_c   1.000
_cell.angle_alpha   90.00
_cell.angle_beta   90.00
_cell.angle_gamma   90.00
#
_symmetry.space_group_name_H-M   'P 1'
#
loop_
_entity.id
_entity.type
_entity.pdbx_description
1 polymer ?
#
loop_
_entity_poly.entity_id
_entity_poly.type
_entity_poly.pdbx_seq_one_letter_code
_entity_poly.pdbx_strand_id
1 'polypeptide(L)'
;MKFAIKGDGAIAATEELLAMEGIEGSYDVDEEIQREGVMAVIATIVGIASGALAIAEQIRKWYQAYKDGKSGKKIAKVLIVGRNGDRLLLENATIEQIRKVLES
;
A
#
# COMPACT_ATOMS: atom_id res chain seq x y z
N MET A 1 -8.87 -6.98 1.81
CA MET A 1 -7.77 -6.71 0.85
C MET A 1 -6.51 -6.46 1.66
N LYS A 2 -5.32 -6.77 1.13
CA LYS A 2 -4.06 -6.57 1.87
C LYS A 2 -3.02 -5.80 1.03
N PHE A 3 -2.21 -5.00 1.70
CA PHE A 3 -1.04 -4.32 1.15
C PHE A 3 0.20 -4.81 1.89
N ALA A 4 1.13 -5.45 1.18
CA ALA A 4 2.45 -5.75 1.71
C ALA A 4 3.42 -4.66 1.28
N ILE A 5 3.89 -3.87 2.24
CA ILE A 5 4.72 -2.69 2.04
C ILE A 5 6.10 -2.99 2.60
N LYS A 6 7.14 -2.91 1.76
CA LYS A 6 8.53 -3.22 2.12
C LYS A 6 9.43 -2.01 1.92
N GLY A 7 10.28 -1.73 2.90
CA GLY A 7 11.24 -0.62 2.90
C GLY A 7 11.39 0.01 4.28
N ASP A 8 12.42 0.82 4.46
CA ASP A 8 12.69 1.58 5.70
C ASP A 8 11.57 2.60 6.02
N GLY A 9 10.83 3.03 5.01
CA GLY A 9 9.62 3.84 5.14
C GLY A 9 8.32 3.08 5.39
N ALA A 10 8.34 1.74 5.52
CA ALA A 10 7.11 0.93 5.46
C ALA A 10 6.05 1.30 6.51
N ILE A 11 6.46 1.57 7.76
CA ILE A 11 5.51 1.95 8.83
C ILE A 11 4.87 3.31 8.51
N ALA A 12 5.68 4.34 8.29
CA ALA A 12 5.18 5.70 7.99
C ALA A 12 4.31 5.72 6.72
N ALA A 13 4.71 4.98 5.69
CA ALA A 13 3.93 4.84 4.48
C ALA A 13 2.58 4.17 4.75
N THR A 14 2.55 3.13 5.60
CA THR A 14 1.31 2.43 5.97
C THR A 14 0.37 3.32 6.78
N GLU A 15 0.89 4.07 7.75
CA GLU A 15 0.11 5.02 8.54
C GLU A 15 -0.51 6.10 7.66
N GLU A 16 0.25 6.66 6.71
CA GLU A 16 -0.27 7.64 5.75
C GLU A 16 -1.31 7.04 4.81
N LEU A 17 -1.13 5.79 4.37
CA LEU A 17 -2.11 5.07 3.55
C LEU A 17 -3.44 4.91 4.30
N LEU A 18 -3.40 4.52 5.57
CA LEU A 18 -4.59 4.34 6.40
C LEU A 18 -5.24 5.66 6.85
N ALA A 19 -4.51 6.76 6.78
CA ALA A 19 -5.05 8.10 7.03
C ALA A 19 -5.74 8.72 5.80
N MET A 20 -5.66 8.09 4.62
CA MET A 20 -6.37 8.57 3.43
C MET A 20 -7.89 8.50 3.63
N GLU A 21 -8.56 9.59 3.29
CA GLU A 21 -10.02 9.63 3.31
C GLU A 21 -10.60 8.54 2.41
N GLY A 22 -11.52 7.76 2.97
CA GLY A 22 -12.17 6.66 2.26
C GLY A 22 -11.40 5.33 2.29
N ILE A 23 -10.29 5.21 3.03
CA ILE A 23 -9.64 3.93 3.35
C ILE A 23 -9.89 3.60 4.81
N GLU A 24 -10.41 2.40 5.08
CA GLU A 24 -10.55 1.87 6.43
C GLU A 24 -9.78 0.56 6.57
N GLY A 25 -8.96 0.46 7.61
CA GLY A 25 -8.11 -0.70 7.81
C GLY A 25 -7.32 -0.68 9.11
N SER A 26 -6.45 -1.68 9.23
CA SER A 26 -5.46 -1.84 10.29
C SER A 26 -4.17 -2.34 9.67
N TYR A 27 -3.08 -2.42 10.44
CA TYR A 27 -1.84 -3.01 9.97
C TYR A 27 -1.16 -3.81 11.06
N ASP A 28 -0.39 -4.79 10.62
CA ASP A 28 0.51 -5.57 11.44
C ASP A 28 1.93 -5.39 10.92
N VAL A 29 2.88 -5.37 11.83
CA VAL A 29 4.30 -5.32 11.50
C VAL A 29 4.84 -6.75 11.53
N ASP A 30 5.45 -7.19 10.44
CA ASP A 30 6.02 -8.53 10.37
C ASP A 30 7.38 -8.54 11.06
N GLU A 31 7.41 -8.97 12.33
CA GLU A 31 8.60 -9.01 13.18
C GLU A 31 9.67 -10.00 12.69
N GLU A 32 9.29 -11.01 11.90
CA GLU A 32 10.21 -12.03 11.39
C GLU A 32 11.05 -11.46 10.23
N ILE A 33 10.42 -10.69 9.34
CA ILE A 33 11.11 -10.03 8.21
C ILE A 33 12.01 -8.88 8.71
N GLN A 34 11.65 -8.22 9.83
CA GLN A 34 12.52 -7.21 10.45
C GLN A 34 13.91 -7.73 10.82
N ARG A 35 14.04 -9.01 11.21
CA ARG A 35 15.33 -9.60 11.60
C ARG A 35 16.31 -9.76 10.43
N GLU A 36 15.82 -9.81 9.19
CA GLU A 36 16.64 -9.89 7.97
C GLU A 36 17.06 -8.50 7.43
N GLY A 37 16.87 -7.43 8.22
CA GLY A 37 17.23 -6.07 7.82
C GLY A 37 16.26 -5.46 6.81
N VAL A 38 15.13 -6.10 6.57
CA VAL A 38 14.07 -5.66 5.67
C VAL A 38 12.83 -5.35 6.50
N MET A 39 12.43 -4.08 6.60
CA MET A 39 11.14 -3.77 7.19
C MET A 39 10.00 -4.13 6.22
N ALA A 40 9.05 -4.93 6.68
CA ALA A 40 7.80 -5.21 5.98
C ALA A 40 6.60 -4.98 6.90
N VAL A 41 5.57 -4.33 6.36
CA VAL A 41 4.31 -4.04 7.04
C VAL A 41 3.18 -4.59 6.17
N ILE A 42 2.21 -5.24 6.81
CA ILE A 42 1.02 -5.76 6.15
C ILE A 42 -0.17 -4.90 6.61
N ALA A 43 -0.67 -4.05 5.71
CA ALA A 43 -1.92 -3.34 5.94
C ALA A 43 -3.10 -4.21 5.48
N THR A 44 -4.11 -4.37 6.33
CA THR A 44 -5.37 -5.02 6.02
C THR A 44 -6.45 -3.96 5.85
N ILE A 45 -6.93 -3.83 4.61
CA ILE A 45 -8.00 -2.88 4.24
C ILE A 45 -9.35 -3.61 4.26
N VAL A 46 -10.27 -3.11 5.08
CA VAL A 46 -11.61 -3.66 5.31
C VAL A 46 -12.68 -2.86 4.58
N GLY A 47 -12.46 -1.56 4.40
CA GLY A 47 -13.39 -0.63 3.75
C GLY A 47 -12.70 0.26 2.74
N ILE A 48 -13.38 0.49 1.61
CA ILE A 48 -13.06 1.53 0.63
C ILE A 48 -14.37 2.27 0.37
N ALA A 49 -14.41 3.56 0.68
CA ALA A 49 -15.58 4.41 0.43
C ALA A 49 -15.83 4.54 -1.09
N SER A 50 -17.06 4.87 -1.48
CA SER A 50 -17.45 5.00 -2.90
C SER A 50 -16.55 5.99 -3.63
N GLY A 51 -15.72 5.49 -4.56
CA GLY A 51 -14.75 6.32 -5.29
C GLY A 51 -13.44 5.61 -5.65
N ALA A 52 -13.50 4.36 -6.13
CA ALA A 52 -12.30 3.54 -6.37
C ALA A 52 -11.27 4.20 -7.32
N LEU A 53 -11.72 5.00 -8.30
CA LEU A 53 -10.82 5.75 -9.18
C LEU A 53 -10.01 6.81 -8.43
N ALA A 54 -10.68 7.63 -7.62
CA ALA A 54 -10.01 8.67 -6.82
C ALA A 54 -9.02 8.06 -5.82
N ILE A 55 -9.40 6.95 -5.20
CA ILE A 55 -8.53 6.21 -4.27
C ILE A 55 -7.34 5.58 -5.00
N ALA A 56 -7.55 5.04 -6.21
CA ALA A 56 -6.46 4.53 -7.04
C ALA A 56 -5.44 5.62 -7.40
N GLU A 57 -5.89 6.84 -7.72
CA GLU A 57 -5.01 7.98 -7.95
C GLU A 57 -4.21 8.37 -6.71
N GLN A 58 -4.86 8.42 -5.54
CA GLN A 58 -4.21 8.75 -4.28
C GLN A 58 -3.15 7.71 -3.92
N ILE A 59 -3.46 6.41 -4.04
CA ILE A 59 -2.51 5.30 -3.83
C ILE A 59 -1.33 5.41 -4.80
N ARG A 60 -1.58 5.76 -6.07
CA ARG A 60 -0.50 5.92 -7.05
C ARG A 60 0.45 7.05 -6.67
N LYS A 61 -0.09 8.21 -6.29
CA LYS A 61 0.69 9.38 -5.86
C LYS A 61 1.49 9.10 -4.59
N TRP A 62 0.85 8.47 -3.60
CA TRP A 62 1.49 8.03 -2.36
C TRP A 62 2.66 7.09 -2.62
N TYR A 63 2.46 6.08 -3.47
CA TYR A 63 3.52 5.12 -3.81
C TYR A 63 4.72 5.82 -4.44
N GLN A 64 4.49 6.71 -5.41
CA GLN A 64 5.55 7.46 -6.08
C GLN A 64 6.33 8.33 -5.09
N ALA A 65 5.64 9.07 -4.22
CA ALA A 65 6.30 9.94 -3.25
C ALA A 65 7.25 9.15 -2.32
N TYR A 66 6.79 8.03 -1.75
CA TYR A 66 7.63 7.20 -0.90
C TYR A 66 8.72 6.45 -1.68
N LYS A 67 8.50 6.10 -2.94
CA LYS A 67 9.54 5.50 -3.77
C LYS A 67 10.69 6.47 -4.04
N ASP A 68 10.35 7.74 -4.22
CA ASP A 68 11.33 8.82 -4.45
C ASP A 68 12.05 9.26 -3.16
N GLY A 69 11.66 8.72 -2.00
CA GLY A 69 12.32 8.96 -0.72
C GLY A 69 11.69 10.07 0.13
N LYS A 70 10.37 10.22 0.08
CA LYS A 70 9.61 11.13 0.95
C LYS A 70 10.13 11.07 2.40
N SER A 71 10.45 12.25 2.94
CA SER A 71 10.94 12.42 4.32
C SER A 71 12.20 11.59 4.66
N GLY A 72 13.04 11.29 3.67
CA GLY A 72 14.30 10.56 3.85
C GLY A 72 14.15 9.05 4.02
N LYS A 73 12.92 8.51 3.91
CA LYS A 73 12.63 7.08 3.99
C LYS A 73 12.05 6.58 2.67
N LYS A 74 12.36 5.35 2.28
CA LYS A 74 11.92 4.76 1.00
C LYS A 74 11.02 3.55 1.19
N ILE A 75 10.09 3.37 0.25
CA ILE A 75 9.49 2.06 0.02
C ILE A 75 10.15 1.43 -1.19
N ALA A 76 10.60 0.20 -1.04
CA ALA A 76 11.22 -0.59 -2.11
C ALA A 76 10.16 -1.32 -2.94
N LYS A 77 9.06 -1.76 -2.30
CA LYS A 77 8.05 -2.58 -2.95
C LYS A 77 6.70 -2.47 -2.25
N VAL A 78 5.62 -2.40 -3.03
CA VAL A 78 4.24 -2.54 -2.53
C VAL A 78 3.47 -3.54 -3.38
N LEU A 79 2.94 -4.57 -2.73
CA LEU A 79 2.08 -5.58 -3.35
C LEU A 79 0.67 -5.48 -2.77
N ILE A 80 -0.33 -5.30 -3.64
CA ILE A 80 -1.75 -5.38 -3.29
C ILE A 80 -2.23 -6.80 -3.56
N VAL A 81 -2.99 -7.36 -2.61
CA VAL A 81 -3.75 -8.60 -2.76
C VAL A 81 -5.24 -8.28 -2.61
N GLY A 82 -5.97 -8.31 -3.73
CA GLY A 82 -7.41 -8.08 -3.83
C GLY A 82 -8.23 -9.12 -3.06
N ARG A 83 -9.54 -8.89 -2.88
CA ARG A 83 -10.39 -9.79 -2.08
C ARG A 83 -10.56 -11.16 -2.75
N ASN A 84 -10.56 -11.19 -4.08
CA ASN A 84 -10.59 -12.39 -4.91
C ASN A 84 -9.22 -13.09 -5.05
N GLY A 85 -8.16 -12.57 -4.43
CA GLY A 85 -6.80 -13.11 -4.51
C GLY A 85 -5.94 -12.55 -5.65
N ASP A 86 -6.46 -11.65 -6.48
CA ASP A 86 -5.66 -10.97 -7.51
C ASP A 86 -4.50 -10.22 -6.89
N ARG A 87 -3.34 -10.25 -7.56
CA ARG A 87 -2.11 -9.65 -7.05
C ARG A 87 -1.62 -8.56 -7.99
N LEU A 88 -1.39 -7.36 -7.45
CA LEU A 88 -0.87 -6.23 -8.20
C LEU A 88 0.36 -5.66 -7.52
N LEU A 89 1.49 -5.65 -8.22
CA LEU A 89 2.67 -4.90 -7.82
C LEU A 89 2.49 -3.44 -8.24
N LEU A 90 2.64 -2.48 -7.32
CA LEU A 90 2.48 -1.06 -7.66
C LEU A 90 3.59 -0.53 -8.58
N GLU A 91 4.72 -1.23 -8.67
CA GLU A 91 5.77 -0.95 -9.65
C GLU A 91 5.18 -0.95 -11.07
N ASN A 92 5.21 0.20 -11.74
CA ASN A 92 4.66 0.41 -13.09
C ASN A 92 3.15 0.14 -13.26
N ALA A 93 2.40 -0.10 -12.18
CA ALA A 93 0.94 -0.22 -12.27
C ALA A 93 0.28 1.08 -12.73
N THR A 94 -0.70 0.96 -13.62
CA THR A 94 -1.54 2.09 -14.04
C THR A 94 -2.65 2.35 -13.00
N ILE A 95 -3.22 3.55 -13.02
CA ILE A 95 -4.38 3.90 -12.17
C ILE A 95 -5.54 2.92 -12.41
N GLU A 96 -5.79 2.53 -13.66
CA GLU A 96 -6.84 1.57 -14.02
C GLU A 96 -6.59 0.17 -13.44
N GLN A 97 -5.35 -0.31 -13.45
CA GLN A 97 -4.99 -1.59 -12.83
C GLN A 97 -5.17 -1.54 -11.30
N ILE A 98 -4.79 -0.42 -10.69
CA ILE A 98 -5.00 -0.20 -9.25
C ILE A 98 -6.50 -0.20 -8.96
N ARG A 99 -7.30 0.59 -9.68
CA ARG A 99 -8.77 0.63 -9.51
C ARG A 99 -9.36 -0.78 -9.58
N LYS A 100 -8.98 -1.54 -10.60
CA LYS A 100 -9.49 -2.90 -10.82
C LYS A 100 -9.22 -3.84 -9.63
N VAL A 101 -8.04 -3.76 -9.00
CA VAL A 101 -7.73 -4.60 -7.82
C VAL A 101 -8.41 -4.10 -6.53
N LEU A 102 -8.76 -2.82 -6.45
CA LEU A 102 -9.52 -2.26 -5.32
C LEU A 102 -11.00 -2.67 -5.38
N GLU A 103 -11.54 -2.79 -6.59
CA GLU A 103 -12.91 -3.29 -6.88
C GLU A 103 -13.01 -4.83 -6.80
N SER A 104 -11.84 -5.47 -6.65
CA SER A 104 -11.52 -6.86 -6.32
C SER A 104 -12.46 -7.63 -5.39
#